data_AF-A0A9E3INP7-F1
#
_entry.id   AF-A0A9E3INP7-F1
#
_cell.length_a   1.000
_cell.length_b   1.000
_cell.length_c   1.000
_cell.angle_alpha   90.00
_cell.angle_beta   90.00
_cell.angle_gamma   90.00
#
_symmetry.space_group_name_H-M   'P 1'
#
loop_
_entity.id
_entity.type
_entity.pdbx_description
1 polymer ?
#
loop_
_entity_poly.entity_id
_entity_poly.type
_entity_poly.pdbx_seq_one_letter_code
_entity_poly.pdbx_strand_id
1 'polypeptide(L)' 'MTDSTDRPRRFDLVVFDWDGTLFDSTALIVHSIQAACRDLGLPVPDDERASWVIGLSLR' A
#
# COMPACT_ATOMS: atom_id res chain seq x y z
N MET A 1 -35.17 -21.06 -24.11
CA MET A 1 -34.16 -20.05 -24.42
C MET A 1 -34.66 -18.73 -23.86
N THR A 2 -34.03 -18.26 -22.78
CA THR A 2 -33.80 -16.87 -22.32
C THR A 2 -33.53 -16.93 -20.82
N ASP A 3 -32.26 -17.07 -20.46
CA ASP A 3 -31.78 -16.77 -19.12
C ASP A 3 -31.40 -15.29 -19.12
N SER A 4 -32.07 -14.49 -18.31
CA SER A 4 -31.83 -13.04 -18.20
C SER A 4 -31.77 -12.67 -16.74
N THR A 5 -30.62 -12.94 -16.13
CA THR A 5 -30.22 -12.37 -14.84
C THR A 5 -29.71 -10.94 -15.04
N ASP A 6 -30.60 -9.99 -15.32
CA ASP A 6 -30.24 -8.57 -15.32
C ASP A 6 -30.40 -8.02 -13.90
N ARG A 7 -29.30 -8.03 -13.14
CA ARG A 7 -29.24 -7.35 -11.84
C ARG A 7 -28.86 -5.89 -12.09
N PRO A 8 -29.62 -4.91 -11.57
CA PRO A 8 -29.27 -3.51 -11.76
C PRO A 8 -27.87 -3.23 -11.20
N ARG A 9 -27.02 -2.58 -12.01
CA ARG A 9 -25.67 -2.18 -11.61
C ARG A 9 -25.78 -1.22 -10.43
N ARG A 10 -25.17 -1.57 -9.29
CA ARG A 10 -25.26 -0.79 -8.05
C ARG A 10 -24.50 0.54 -8.11
N PHE A 11 -23.46 0.63 -8.95
CA PHE A 11 -22.62 1.82 -9.11
C PHE A 11 -22.22 2.00 -10.57
N ASP A 12 -22.14 3.25 -11.02
CA ASP A 12 -21.70 3.61 -12.38
C ASP A 12 -20.17 3.77 -12.49
N LEU A 13 -19.50 4.10 -11.38
CA LEU A 13 -18.04 4.21 -11.28
C LEU A 13 -17.57 3.89 -9.86
N VAL A 14 -16.46 3.18 -9.74
CA VAL A 14 -15.73 2.98 -8.49
C VAL A 14 -14.28 3.37 -8.74
N VAL A 15 -13.74 4.20 -7.85
CA VAL A 15 -12.33 4.61 -7.87
C VAL A 15 -11.67 4.05 -6.63
N PHE A 16 -10.51 3.45 -6.83
CA PHE A 16 -9.65 2.97 -5.76
C PHE A 16 -8.36 3.76 -5.79
N ASP A 17 -7.89 4.15 -4.61
CA ASP A 17 -6.49 4.52 -4.48
C ASP A 17 -5.63 3.29 -4.79
N TRP A 18 -4.46 3.51 -5.35
CA TRP A 18 -3.51 2.43 -5.57
C TRP A 18 -2.87 2.03 -4.25
N ASP A 19 -2.32 3.02 -3.56
CA ASP A 19 -1.56 2.83 -2.33
C ASP A 19 -2.49 2.71 -1.12
N GLY A 20 -2.23 1.74 -0.24
CA GLY A 20 -3.01 1.48 0.97
C GLY A 20 -4.42 0.92 0.73
N THR A 21 -4.92 0.94 -0.51
CA THR A 21 -6.24 0.39 -0.89
C THR A 21 -6.11 -0.87 -1.75
N LEU A 22 -5.38 -0.80 -2.87
CA LEU A 22 -5.14 -1.98 -3.72
C LEU A 22 -3.80 -2.65 -3.42
N PHE A 23 -2.85 -1.91 -2.87
CA PHE A 23 -1.49 -2.38 -2.60
C PHE A 23 -1.00 -1.94 -1.24
N ASP A 24 -0.36 -2.85 -0.50
CA ASP A 24 0.31 -2.53 0.75
C ASP A 24 1.71 -1.97 0.47
N SER A 25 1.79 -0.70 0.09
CA SER A 25 3.10 -0.05 -0.07
C SER A 25 3.76 0.27 1.27
N THR A 26 2.98 0.35 2.36
CA THR A 26 3.51 0.61 3.71
C THR A 26 4.51 -0.47 4.09
N ALA A 27 4.12 -1.74 3.96
CA ALA A 27 5.02 -2.86 4.22
C ALA A 27 6.23 -2.86 3.27
N LEU A 28 6.02 -2.52 1.99
CA LEU A 28 7.11 -2.45 1.01
C LEU A 28 8.15 -1.37 1.39
N ILE A 29 7.70 -0.19 1.81
CA ILE A 29 8.57 0.92 2.24
C ILE A 29 9.36 0.49 3.48
N VAL A 30 8.69 -0.07 4.49
CA VAL A 30 9.32 -0.59 5.71
C VAL A 30 10.43 -1.59 5.38
N HIS A 31 10.12 -2.59 4.56
CA HIS A 31 11.08 -3.62 4.19
C HIS A 31 12.26 -3.04 3.39
N SER A 32 12.01 -2.07 2.52
CA SER A 32 13.05 -1.41 1.73
C SER A 32 14.02 -0.63 2.63
N ILE A 33 13.50 0.12 3.61
CA ILE A 33 14.32 0.83 4.61
C ILE A 33 15.16 -0.15 5.42
N GLN A 34 14.53 -1.20 5.94
CA GLN A 34 15.23 -2.21 6.72
C GLN A 34 16.30 -2.94 5.90
N ALA A 35 16.03 -3.23 4.62
CA ALA A 35 17.00 -3.86 3.72
C ALA A 35 18.21 -2.95 3.49
N ALA A 36 18.00 -1.67 3.21
CA ALA A 36 19.08 -0.71 3.07
C ALA A 36 19.93 -0.58 4.35
N CYS A 37 19.30 -0.56 5.53
CA CYS A 37 20.03 -0.57 6.80
C CYS A 37 20.90 -1.82 6.96
N ARG A 38 20.38 -3.00 6.61
CA ARG A 38 21.15 -4.27 6.65
C ARG A 38 22.35 -4.22 5.70
N ASP A 39 22.14 -3.78 4.47
CA ASP A 39 23.19 -3.72 3.44
C ASP A 39 24.34 -2.79 3.83
N LEU A 40 24.03 -1.71 4.56
CA LEU A 40 25.01 -0.73 5.05
C LEU A 40 25.59 -1.08 6.43
N GLY A 41 25.16 -2.17 7.06
CA GLY A 41 25.57 -2.54 8.42
C GLY A 41 25.11 -1.55 9.50
N LEU A 42 24.03 -0.81 9.23
CA LEU A 42 23.43 0.14 10.16
C LEU A 42 22.43 -0.54 11.09
N PRO A 43 22.07 0.07 12.24
CA PRO A 43 20.97 -0.40 13.06
C PRO A 43 19.68 -0.51 12.24
N VAL A 44 19.07 -1.69 12.24
CA VAL A 44 17.81 -1.94 11.52
C VAL A 44 16.65 -1.48 12.40
N PRO A 45 15.81 -0.51 11.95
CA PRO A 45 14.64 -0.09 12.71
C PRO A 45 13.56 -1.19 12.71
N ASP A 46 12.77 -1.23 13.79
CA ASP A 46 11.53 -2.00 13.81
C ASP A 46 10.48 -1.39 12.87
N ASP A 47 9.39 -2.12 12.64
CA ASP A 47 8.36 -1.74 11.66
C ASP A 47 7.69 -0.41 12.02
N GLU A 48 7.51 -0.12 13.31
CA GLU A 48 6.93 1.13 13.79
C GLU A 48 7.84 2.31 13.44
N ARG A 49 9.14 2.22 13.76
CA ARG A 49 10.11 3.26 13.42
C ARG A 49 10.33 3.40 11.92
N ALA A 50 10.31 2.30 11.17
CA ALA A 50 10.49 2.34 9.72
C ALA A 50 9.28 2.96 9.00
N SER A 51 8.06 2.78 9.52
CA SER A 51 6.83 3.32 8.93
C SER A 51 6.59 4.81 9.22
N TRP A 52 7.29 5.40 10.19
CA TRP A 52 7.18 6.82 10.54
C TRP A 52 7.46 7.81 9.40
N VAL A 53 8.12 7.35 8.33
CA VAL A 53 8.38 8.20 7.14
C VAL A 53 7.15 8.40 6.26
N ILE A 54 6.11 7.57 6.43
CA ILE A 54 4.91 7.59 5.62
C ILE A 54 4.10 8.85 5.95
N GLY A 55 3.78 9.64 4.93
CA GLY A 55 3.07 10.92 5.10
C GLY A 55 3.96 12.13 5.41
N LEU A 56 5.28 11.97 5.49
CA LEU A 56 6.20 13.11 5.59
C LEU A 56 6.33 13.82 4.24
N SER A 57 6.17 15.15 4.26
CA SER A 57 6.42 15.99 3.08
C SER A 57 7.90 16.36 2.99
N LEU A 58 8.54 16.09 1.84
CA LEU A 58 9.85 16.64 1.52
C LEU A 58 9.66 18.11 1.15
N ARG A 59 10.15 19.03 1.98
CA ARG A 59 10.25 20.46 1.66
C ARG A 59 11.60 20.79 1.06
#